data_AF-A0A8T6INN9-F1
#
_entry.id   AF-A0A8T6INN9-F1
#
_cell.length_a   1.000
_cell.length_b   1.000
_cell.length_c   1.000
_cell.angle_alpha   90.00
_cell.angle_beta   90.00
_cell.angle_gamma   90.00
#
_symmetry.space_group_name_H-M   'P 1'
#
loop_
_entity.id
_entity.type
_entity.pdbx_description
1 polymer ?
#
loop_
_entity_poly.entity_id
_entity_poly.type
_entity_poly.pdbx_seq_one_letter_code
_entity_poly.pdbx_strand_id
1 'polypeptide(L)'
;MRRSIRAVALIACLPFGALGAETDPDTGLVVEAGWEDVRAHCGSCHSFRLVTLQRADRTGWRAMIRWMQETQNFWMLPPDVEQRILDYLAANYPPGKYGRRPPIAPELMP
;
A
#
# COMPACT_ATOMS: atom_id res chain seq x y z
N MET A 1 -24.71 -40.03 -44.53
CA MET A 1 -23.98 -38.74 -44.57
C MET A 1 -24.92 -37.60 -44.18
N ARG A 2 -24.91 -37.15 -42.92
CA ARG A 2 -25.57 -35.91 -42.50
C ARG A 2 -24.61 -35.16 -41.57
N ARG A 3 -24.25 -33.95 -42.00
CA ARG A 3 -23.14 -33.17 -41.49
C ARG A 3 -23.47 -32.56 -40.13
N SER A 4 -22.49 -32.68 -39.24
CA SER A 4 -22.36 -32.10 -37.92
C SER A 4 -22.59 -30.59 -37.89
N ILE A 5 -23.31 -30.11 -36.87
CA ILE A 5 -23.26 -28.70 -36.44
C ILE A 5 -22.73 -28.71 -35.01
N ARG A 6 -21.45 -28.42 -34.83
CA ARG A 6 -20.88 -28.11 -33.52
C ARG A 6 -21.12 -26.62 -33.28
N ALA A 7 -22.06 -26.29 -32.39
CA ALA A 7 -22.20 -24.95 -31.88
C ALA A 7 -20.96 -24.63 -31.02
N VAL A 8 -20.03 -23.84 -31.56
CA VAL A 8 -18.94 -23.25 -30.78
C VAL A 8 -19.53 -22.06 -30.04
N ALA A 9 -19.84 -22.26 -28.77
CA ALA A 9 -20.17 -21.16 -27.87
C ALA A 9 -18.89 -20.35 -27.62
N LEU A 10 -18.80 -19.19 -28.27
CA LEU A 10 -17.85 -18.14 -27.93
C LEU A 10 -18.22 -17.60 -26.53
N ILE A 11 -17.63 -18.19 -25.50
CA ILE A 11 -17.61 -17.61 -24.16
C ILE A 11 -16.71 -16.37 -24.28
N ALA A 12 -17.35 -15.20 -24.35
CA ALA A 12 -16.67 -13.92 -24.24
C ALA A 12 -16.02 -13.87 -22.84
N CYS A 13 -14.70 -14.06 -22.78
CA CYS A 13 -13.91 -13.67 -21.62
C CYS A 13 -14.02 -12.15 -21.48
N LEU A 14 -15.00 -11.70 -20.69
CA LEU A 14 -14.98 -10.34 -20.16
C LEU A 14 -13.63 -10.15 -19.47
N PRO A 15 -12.87 -9.08 -19.78
CA PRO A 15 -11.67 -8.77 -19.04
C PRO A 15 -12.11 -8.53 -17.61
N PHE A 16 -11.62 -9.36 -16.69
CA PHE A 16 -11.77 -9.13 -15.26
C PHE A 16 -11.21 -7.73 -15.02
N GLY A 17 -12.11 -6.76 -14.79
CA GLY A 17 -11.77 -5.35 -14.78
C GLY A 17 -10.63 -5.10 -13.82
N ALA A 18 -9.74 -4.18 -14.20
CA ALA A 18 -8.83 -3.55 -13.26
C ALA A 18 -9.65 -2.82 -12.19
N LEU A 19 -10.09 -3.54 -11.15
CA LEU A 19 -10.55 -2.93 -9.92
C LEU A 19 -9.31 -2.29 -9.30
N GLY A 20 -9.36 -0.97 -9.08
CA GLY A 20 -8.36 -0.32 -8.25
C GLY A 20 -8.24 -1.05 -6.91
N ALA A 21 -7.04 -1.04 -6.33
CA ALA A 21 -6.79 -1.74 -5.08
C ALA A 21 -7.82 -1.32 -4.02
N GLU A 22 -8.49 -2.31 -3.42
CA GLU A 22 -9.47 -2.07 -2.36
C GLU A 22 -8.75 -1.46 -1.17
N THR A 23 -9.38 -0.47 -0.53
CA THR A 23 -8.83 0.17 0.67
C THR A 23 -9.81 0.08 1.83
N ASP A 24 -9.29 -0.18 3.02
CA ASP A 24 -10.06 -0.12 4.27
C ASP A 24 -10.54 1.32 4.52
N PRO A 25 -11.86 1.55 4.70
CA PRO A 25 -12.42 2.89 4.75
C PRO A 25 -11.98 3.69 6.00
N ASP A 26 -11.59 3.02 7.08
CA ASP A 26 -11.18 3.67 8.33
C ASP A 26 -9.72 4.15 8.27
N THR A 27 -8.86 3.40 7.59
CA THR A 27 -7.42 3.61 7.59
C THR A 27 -6.86 4.11 6.26
N GLY A 28 -7.56 3.85 5.15
CA GLY A 28 -7.06 4.04 3.80
C GLY A 28 -5.92 3.09 3.40
N LEU A 29 -5.68 2.05 4.20
CA LEU A 29 -4.72 0.99 3.87
C LEU A 29 -5.25 0.14 2.71
N VAL A 30 -4.38 -0.30 1.82
CA VAL A 30 -4.74 -1.27 0.78
C VAL A 30 -5.04 -2.62 1.45
N VAL A 31 -6.18 -3.23 1.13
CA VAL A 31 -6.63 -4.49 1.72
C VAL A 31 -5.95 -5.65 0.99
N GLU A 32 -4.71 -5.94 1.38
CA GLU A 32 -3.85 -6.99 0.82
C GLU A 32 -3.09 -7.72 1.92
N ALA A 33 -2.56 -8.91 1.65
CA ALA A 33 -1.88 -9.73 2.67
C ALA A 33 -0.87 -8.92 3.53
N GLY A 34 -1.03 -8.96 4.85
CA GLY A 34 -0.20 -8.22 5.82
C GLY A 34 -0.72 -6.84 6.24
N TRP A 35 -1.79 -6.33 5.62
CA TRP A 35 -2.36 -5.02 5.97
C TRP A 35 -2.86 -4.92 7.42
N GLU A 36 -3.39 -6.02 7.98
CA GLU A 36 -3.91 -6.06 9.36
C GLU A 36 -2.80 -5.87 10.40
N ASP A 37 -1.59 -6.39 10.14
CA ASP A 37 -0.44 -6.15 11.02
C ASP A 37 -0.07 -4.65 11.03
N VAL A 38 -0.15 -3.98 9.87
CA VAL A 38 0.04 -2.51 9.80
C VAL A 38 -1.09 -1.77 10.50
N ARG A 39 -2.36 -2.19 10.31
CA ARG A 39 -3.51 -1.63 11.03
C ARG A 39 -3.36 -1.76 12.54
N ALA A 40 -2.85 -2.88 13.03
CA ALA A 40 -2.68 -3.13 14.46
C ALA A 40 -1.57 -2.26 15.08
N HIS A 41 -0.50 -1.97 14.33
CA HIS A 41 0.72 -1.40 14.92
C HIS A 41 1.07 0.02 14.49
N CYS A 42 0.66 0.50 13.32
CA CYS A 42 1.15 1.76 12.75
C CYS A 42 0.21 2.97 12.98
N GLY A 43 -0.92 2.78 13.66
CA GLY A 43 -1.93 3.83 13.91
C GLY A 43 -1.94 4.41 15.33
N SER A 44 -1.11 3.90 16.25
CA SER A 44 -1.18 4.28 17.66
C SER A 44 -0.67 5.70 17.96
N CYS A 45 0.31 6.17 17.20
CA CYS A 45 1.00 7.43 17.46
C CYS A 45 0.59 8.56 16.50
N HIS A 46 0.08 8.20 15.31
CA HIS A 46 -0.34 9.13 14.27
C HIS A 46 -1.36 8.48 13.35
N SER A 47 -2.08 9.29 12.57
CA SER A 47 -3.04 8.78 11.59
C SER A 47 -2.40 7.88 10.52
N PHE A 48 -3.16 6.92 10.01
CA PHE A 48 -2.74 6.09 8.87
C PHE A 48 -2.49 6.90 7.59
N ARG A 49 -3.05 8.10 7.47
CA ARG A 49 -2.73 9.01 6.37
C ARG A 49 -1.23 9.31 6.28
N LEU A 50 -0.52 9.42 7.40
CA LEU A 50 0.93 9.62 7.35
C LEU A 50 1.64 8.37 6.81
N VAL A 51 1.18 7.18 7.21
CA VAL A 51 1.70 5.89 6.73
C VAL A 51 1.50 5.77 5.22
N THR A 52 0.29 6.03 4.72
CA THR A 52 -0.05 5.89 3.30
C THR A 52 0.50 6.99 2.40
N LEU A 53 1.05 8.08 2.96
CA LEU A 53 1.80 9.10 2.23
C LEU A 53 3.30 8.77 2.11
N GLN A 54 3.84 7.95 3.00
CA GLN A 54 5.26 7.58 2.96
C GLN A 54 5.56 6.59 1.84
N ARG A 55 6.74 6.73 1.22
CA ARG A 55 7.20 5.91 0.10
C ARG A 55 8.62 5.47 0.35
N ALA A 56 8.83 4.16 0.41
CA ALA A 56 10.16 3.58 0.62
C ALA A 56 10.21 2.16 0.08
N ASP A 57 11.43 1.67 -0.15
CA ASP A 57 11.66 0.24 -0.35
C ASP A 57 11.67 -0.47 1.01
N ARG A 58 11.83 -1.79 1.00
CA ARG A 58 11.88 -2.60 2.23
C ARG A 58 12.94 -2.12 3.23
N THR A 59 14.10 -1.71 2.74
CA THR A 59 15.21 -1.24 3.58
C THR A 59 14.87 0.10 4.22
N GLY A 60 14.29 1.02 3.46
CA GLY A 60 13.83 2.31 3.95
C GLY A 60 12.69 2.19 4.98
N TRP A 61 11.73 1.28 4.75
CA TRP A 61 10.70 0.97 5.73
C TRP A 61 11.27 0.40 7.03
N ARG A 62 12.22 -0.52 6.93
CA ARG A 62 12.93 -1.04 8.11
C ARG A 62 13.67 0.06 8.86
N ALA A 63 14.38 0.93 8.15
CA ALA A 63 15.08 2.06 8.76
C ALA A 63 14.12 3.01 9.48
N MET A 64 12.94 3.30 8.89
CA MET A 64 11.91 4.10 9.55
C MET A 64 11.37 3.43 10.82
N ILE A 65 11.09 2.12 10.79
CA ILE A 65 10.66 1.39 11.99
C ILE A 65 11.72 1.46 13.08
N ARG A 66 13.00 1.24 12.73
CA ARG A 66 14.11 1.35 13.69
C ARG A 66 14.24 2.75 14.26
N TRP A 67 14.16 3.79 13.42
CA TRP A 67 14.16 5.18 13.88
C TRP A 67 13.00 5.47 14.85
N MET A 68 11.79 4.96 14.58
CA MET A 68 10.65 5.12 15.50
C MET A 68 10.89 4.38 16.83
N GLN A 69 11.52 3.22 16.82
CA GLN A 69 11.86 2.48 18.04
C GLN A 69 12.93 3.22 18.87
N GLU A 70 13.96 3.74 18.21
CA GLU A 70 15.07 4.45 18.85
C GLU A 70 14.65 5.82 19.40
N THR A 71 13.77 6.54 18.70
CA THR A 71 13.51 7.96 18.98
C THR A 71 12.09 8.27 19.44
N GLN A 72 11.11 7.41 19.13
CA GLN A 72 9.68 7.66 19.39
C GLN A 72 9.04 6.62 20.31
N ASN A 73 9.86 5.80 21.00
CA ASN A 73 9.41 4.74 21.90
C ASN A 73 8.44 3.75 21.23
N PHE A 74 8.62 3.50 19.93
CA PHE A 74 7.89 2.42 19.26
C PHE A 74 8.38 1.08 19.79
N TRP A 75 7.46 0.15 20.04
CA TRP A 75 7.80 -1.14 20.64
C TRP A 75 8.53 -2.06 19.66
N MET A 76 9.18 -3.08 20.21
CA MET A 76 9.74 -4.17 19.41
C MET A 76 8.62 -5.05 18.86
N LEU A 77 8.61 -5.22 17.54
CA LEU A 77 7.68 -6.12 16.86
C LEU A 77 8.23 -7.55 16.90
N PRO A 78 7.37 -8.57 17.02
CA PRO A 78 7.78 -9.95 16.78
C PRO A 78 8.42 -10.09 15.38
N PRO A 79 9.49 -10.90 15.23
CA PRO A 79 10.23 -10.96 13.96
C PRO A 79 9.39 -11.34 12.74
N ASP A 80 8.40 -12.23 12.91
CA ASP A 80 7.49 -12.65 11.85
C ASP A 80 6.48 -11.55 11.49
N VAL A 81 5.95 -10.82 12.49
CA VAL A 81 5.06 -9.67 12.30
C VAL A 81 5.80 -8.55 11.56
N GLU A 82 7.04 -8.24 11.96
CA GLU A 82 7.83 -7.21 11.28
C GLU A 82 8.09 -7.58 9.82
N GLN A 83 8.36 -8.85 9.52
CA GLN A 83 8.55 -9.31 8.14
C GLN A 83 7.29 -9.06 7.28
N ARG A 84 6.11 -9.42 7.79
CA ARG A 84 4.82 -9.20 7.10
C ARG A 84 4.53 -7.71 6.89
N ILE A 85 4.76 -6.87 7.91
CA ILE A 85 4.64 -5.41 7.81
C ILE A 85 5.56 -4.87 6.71
N LEU A 86 6.83 -5.28 6.71
CA LEU A 86 7.80 -4.81 5.73
C LEU A 86 7.48 -5.31 4.30
N ASP A 87 6.95 -6.52 4.15
CA ASP A 87 6.54 -7.06 2.85
C ASP A 87 5.36 -6.25 2.30
N TYR A 88 4.34 -6.05 3.13
CA TYR A 88 3.16 -5.27 2.78
C TYR A 88 3.51 -3.82 2.44
N LEU A 89 4.29 -3.12 3.28
CA LEU A 89 4.61 -1.71 3.07
C LEU A 89 5.45 -1.50 1.81
N ALA A 90 6.42 -2.37 1.54
CA ALA A 90 7.24 -2.28 0.34
C ALA A 90 6.46 -2.58 -0.94
N ALA A 91 5.52 -3.53 -0.90
CA ALA A 91 4.68 -3.88 -2.04
C ALA A 91 3.64 -2.79 -2.38
N ASN A 92 3.00 -2.23 -1.35
CA ASN A 92 1.85 -1.33 -1.54
C ASN A 92 2.23 0.16 -1.50
N TYR A 93 3.35 0.51 -0.87
CA TYR A 93 3.85 1.88 -0.76
C TYR A 93 5.35 1.98 -1.16
N PRO A 94 5.71 1.52 -2.37
CA PRO A 94 7.10 1.48 -2.85
C PRO A 94 7.68 2.89 -3.05
N PRO A 95 9.00 3.04 -3.32
CA PRO A 95 9.56 4.32 -3.74
C PRO A 95 8.78 4.91 -4.92
N GLY A 96 8.50 6.20 -4.85
CA GLY A 96 7.72 6.89 -5.87
C GLY A 96 8.01 8.38 -5.87
N LYS A 97 7.43 9.11 -6.82
CA LYS A 97 7.57 10.56 -6.86
C LYS A 97 6.92 11.15 -5.61
N TYR A 98 7.73 11.72 -4.72
CA TYR A 98 7.25 12.53 -3.60
C TYR A 98 6.45 13.70 -4.16
N GLY A 99 5.14 13.70 -3.93
CA GLY A 99 4.24 14.78 -4.33
C GLY A 99 4.35 15.98 -3.38
N ARG A 100 5.53 16.59 -3.27
CA ARG A 100 5.64 17.88 -2.59
C ARG A 100 4.88 18.91 -3.43
N ARG A 101 4.10 19.76 -2.77
CA ARG A 101 3.48 20.92 -3.41
C ARG A 101 4.58 21.73 -4.11
N PRO A 102 4.39 22.13 -5.39
CA PRO A 102 5.31 23.06 -6.02
C PRO A 102 5.47 24.33 -5.17
N PRO A 103 6.64 25.00 -5.24
CA PRO A 103 6.79 26.33 -4.69
C PRO A 103 5.65 27.26 -5.17
N ILE A 104 5.27 28.23 -4.33
CA ILE A 104 4.33 29.28 -4.74
C ILE A 104 4.93 30.01 -5.94
N ALA A 105 4.12 30.27 -6.96
CA ALA A 105 4.56 31.00 -8.14
C ALA A 105 5.04 32.40 -7.71
N PRO A 106 6.16 32.93 -8.26
CA PRO A 106 6.69 34.23 -7.86
C PRO A 106 5.67 35.37 -7.91
N GLU A 107 4.70 35.30 -8.83
CA GLU A 107 3.65 36.29 -9.05
C GLU A 107 2.57 36.28 -7.95
N LEU A 108 2.54 35.23 -7.13
CA LEU A 108 1.62 35.06 -6.00
C LEU A 108 2.32 35.27 -4.64
N MET A 109 3.59 35.68 -4.65
CA MET A 109 4.31 36.05 -3.43
C MET A 109 3.96 37.50 -3.02
N PRO A 110 3.65 37.78 -1.73
CA PRO A 110 3.30 39.11 -1.23
C PRO A 110 4.49 40.08 -1.15
#